data_AF-A0A947SBH3-F1
#
_entry.id   AF-A0A947SBH3-F1
#
_cell.length_a   1.000
_cell.length_b   1.000
_cell.length_c   1.000
_cell.angle_alpha   90.00
_cell.angle_beta   90.00
_cell.angle_gamma   90.00
#
_symmetry.space_group_name_H-M   'P 1'
#
loop_
_entity.id
_entity.type
_entity.pdbx_description
1 polymer ?
#
loop_
_entity_poly.entity_id
_entity_poly.type
_entity_poly.pdbx_seq_one_letter_code
_entity_poly.pdbx_strand_id
1 'polypeptide(L)'
;MMPELKKTIIALRISSVIYFIIGVVFTPLVVLIMLSEETPLILAITMGLVTLISSVGIGVFIEVVISNLKKEKHWAWLAGVIICGIYLPSGFLVLGAVGLWGLLDDKVRSQFDNKKSEV
;
A
#
# COMPACT_ATOMS: atom_id res chain seq x y z
N MET A 1 9.92 4.49 -18.64
CA MET A 1 8.76 4.31 -17.75
C MET A 1 7.59 5.15 -18.26
N MET A 2 6.50 4.50 -18.64
CA MET A 2 5.33 5.15 -19.25
C MET A 2 4.66 6.14 -18.28
N PRO A 3 4.08 7.25 -18.78
CA PRO A 3 3.46 8.27 -17.95
C PRO A 3 2.28 7.76 -17.12
N GLU A 4 1.58 6.73 -17.58
CA GLU A 4 0.46 6.06 -16.90
C GLU A 4 0.96 5.28 -15.67
N LEU A 5 2.00 4.46 -15.85
CA LEU A 5 2.64 3.74 -14.75
C LEU A 5 3.26 4.68 -13.71
N LYS A 6 3.77 5.85 -14.14
CA LYS A 6 4.22 6.91 -13.21
C LYS A 6 3.11 7.37 -12.27
N LYS A 7 1.88 7.55 -12.77
CA LYS A 7 0.73 7.96 -11.95
C LYS A 7 0.41 6.90 -10.90
N THR A 8 0.38 5.62 -11.25
CA THR A 8 0.20 4.52 -10.30
C THR A 8 1.30 4.52 -9.23
N ILE A 9 2.56 4.64 -9.64
CA ILE A 9 3.68 4.65 -8.70
C ILE A 9 3.58 5.81 -7.71
N ILE A 10 3.19 7.00 -8.17
CA ILE A 10 2.98 8.17 -7.30
C ILE A 10 1.81 7.90 -6.33
N ALA A 11 0.69 7.37 -6.81
CA ALA A 11 -0.46 7.05 -5.97
C ALA A 11 -0.10 6.02 -4.89
N LEU A 12 0.60 4.94 -5.25
CA LEU A 12 1.09 3.92 -4.31
C LEU A 12 2.11 4.50 -3.34
N ARG A 13 3.02 5.36 -3.79
CA ARG A 13 4.00 6.05 -2.93
C ARG A 13 3.32 6.89 -1.86
N ILE A 14 2.33 7.70 -2.26
CA ILE A 14 1.53 8.51 -1.33
C ILE A 14 0.86 7.61 -0.31
N SER A 15 0.24 6.51 -0.73
CA SER A 15 -0.41 5.58 0.19
C SER A 15 0.59 4.96 1.19
N SER A 16 1.78 4.56 0.73
CA SER A 16 2.82 4.02 1.60
C SER A 16 3.25 5.03 2.67
N VAL A 17 3.49 6.29 2.27
CA VAL A 17 3.81 7.38 3.21
C VAL A 17 2.68 7.58 4.22
N ILE A 18 1.42 7.53 3.80
CA ILE A 18 0.28 7.64 4.72
C ILE A 18 0.26 6.47 5.71
N TYR A 19 0.48 5.23 5.26
CA TYR A 19 0.58 4.08 6.17
C TYR A 19 1.72 4.22 7.19
N PHE A 20 2.88 4.75 6.79
CA PHE A 20 3.96 5.05 7.73
C PHE A 20 3.56 6.13 8.75
N ILE A 21 2.92 7.21 8.29
CA ILE A 21 2.43 8.27 9.18
C ILE A 21 1.39 7.72 10.16
N ILE A 22 0.42 6.93 9.68
CA ILE A 22 -0.56 6.26 10.54
C ILE A 22 0.17 5.37 11.56
N GLY A 23 1.08 4.50 11.11
CA GLY A 23 1.83 3.62 12.01
C GLY A 23 2.58 4.39 13.10
N VAL A 24 3.32 5.43 12.73
CA VAL A 24 4.18 6.17 13.69
C VAL A 24 3.37 7.11 14.58
N VAL A 25 2.38 7.82 14.03
CA VAL A 25 1.62 8.85 14.76
C VAL A 25 0.42 8.26 15.51
N PHE A 26 -0.31 7.31 14.92
CA PHE A 26 -1.49 6.75 15.57
C PHE A 26 -1.14 5.70 16.62
N THR A 27 0.00 5.01 16.54
CA THR A 27 0.40 4.04 17.57
C THR A 27 0.47 4.66 18.98
N PRO A 28 1.21 5.76 19.23
CA PRO A 28 1.24 6.36 20.57
C PRO A 28 -0.14 6.88 20.99
N LEU A 29 -0.95 7.37 20.04
CA LEU A 29 -2.32 7.80 20.31
C LEU A 29 -3.21 6.62 20.76
N VAL A 30 -3.14 5.48 20.08
CA VAL A 30 -3.88 4.25 20.45
C VAL A 30 -3.47 3.77 21.83
N VAL A 31 -2.17 3.74 22.13
CA VAL A 31 -1.67 3.36 23.47
C VAL A 31 -2.20 4.32 24.53
N LEU A 32 -2.17 5.64 24.28
CA LEU A 32 -2.62 6.65 25.22
C LEU A 32 -4.13 6.56 25.49
N ILE A 33 -4.94 6.34 24.46
CA ILE A 33 -6.40 6.14 24.60
C ILE A 33 -6.67 4.88 25.43
N MET A 34 -6.03 3.76 25.12
CA MET A 34 -6.22 2.50 25.85
C MET A 34 -5.85 2.63 27.33
N LEU A 35 -4.74 3.33 27.64
CA LEU A 35 -4.34 3.59 29.03
C LEU A 35 -5.33 4.50 29.76
N SER A 36 -6.01 5.42 29.05
CA SER A 36 -7.03 6.28 29.66
C SER A 36 -8.32 5.54 30.04
N GLU A 37 -8.57 4.39 29.41
CA GLU A 37 -9.71 3.50 29.71
C GLU A 37 -9.36 2.43 30.76
N GLU A 38 -8.29 2.64 31.54
CA GLU A 38 -7.80 1.69 32.56
C GLU A 38 -7.44 0.30 32.01
N THR A 39 -7.15 0.20 30.71
CA THR A 39 -6.72 -1.04 30.08
C THR A 39 -5.36 -1.48 30.64
N PRO A 40 -5.13 -2.79 30.90
CA PRO A 40 -3.82 -3.26 31.36
C PRO A 40 -2.69 -2.80 30.44
N LEU A 41 -1.62 -2.26 31.02
CA LEU A 41 -0.49 -1.68 30.27
C LEU A 41 0.06 -2.63 29.20
N ILE A 42 0.17 -3.92 29.53
CA ILE A 42 0.66 -4.95 28.60
C ILE A 42 -0.25 -5.02 27.37
N LEU A 43 -1.57 -5.05 27.55
CA LEU A 43 -2.52 -5.12 26.45
C LEU A 43 -2.48 -3.85 25.59
N ALA A 44 -2.43 -2.67 26.20
CA ALA A 44 -2.30 -1.40 25.49
C ALA A 44 -1.04 -1.37 24.61
N ILE A 45 0.11 -1.77 25.17
CA ILE A 45 1.39 -1.86 24.42
C ILE A 45 1.30 -2.89 23.30
N THR A 46 0.75 -4.08 23.57
CA THR A 46 0.60 -5.13 22.54
C THR A 46 -0.26 -4.64 21.37
N MET A 47 -1.39 -4.00 21.63
CA MET A 47 -2.26 -3.45 20.59
C MET A 47 -1.58 -2.32 19.81
N GLY A 48 -0.83 -1.46 20.49
CA GLY A 48 0.00 -0.44 19.85
C GLY A 48 1.04 -1.05 18.91
N LEU A 49 1.78 -2.07 19.36
CA LEU A 49 2.77 -2.78 18.55
C LEU A 49 2.14 -3.48 17.34
N VAL A 50 0.98 -4.14 17.52
CA VAL A 50 0.24 -4.75 16.41
C VAL A 50 -0.15 -3.70 15.37
N THR A 51 -0.61 -2.54 15.81
CA THR A 51 -0.97 -1.40 14.94
C THR A 51 0.24 -0.90 14.17
N LEU A 52 1.37 -0.71 14.85
CA LEU A 52 2.62 -0.25 14.25
C LEU A 52 3.13 -1.24 13.20
N ILE A 53 3.26 -2.51 13.58
CA ILE A 53 3.77 -3.57 12.71
C ILE A 53 2.89 -3.75 11.49
N SER A 54 1.56 -3.74 11.66
CA SER A 54 0.62 -3.90 10.55
C SER A 54 0.71 -2.72 9.58
N SER A 55 0.74 -1.49 10.09
CA SER A 55 0.80 -0.28 9.25
C SER A 55 2.13 -0.16 8.51
N VAL A 56 3.25 -0.35 9.22
CA VAL A 56 4.60 -0.33 8.64
C VAL A 56 4.77 -1.48 7.66
N GLY A 57 4.28 -2.68 7.99
CA GLY A 57 4.33 -3.86 7.12
C GLY A 57 3.63 -3.63 5.79
N ILE A 58 2.43 -3.03 5.81
CA ILE A 58 1.71 -2.65 4.58
C ILE A 58 2.51 -1.61 3.78
N GLY A 59 3.04 -0.57 4.42
CA GLY A 59 3.88 0.43 3.77
C GLY A 59 5.11 -0.16 3.07
N VAL A 60 5.80 -1.08 3.74
CA VAL A 60 6.95 -1.82 3.18
C VAL A 60 6.51 -2.72 2.03
N PHE A 61 5.40 -3.44 2.16
CA PHE A 61 4.88 -4.28 1.08
C PHE A 61 4.56 -3.46 -0.18
N ILE A 62 3.93 -2.29 -0.03
CA ILE A 62 3.67 -1.37 -1.15
C ILE A 62 4.98 -0.93 -1.81
N GLU A 63 6.04 -0.64 -1.04
CA GLU A 63 7.36 -0.30 -1.57
C GLU A 63 8.00 -1.44 -2.36
N VAL A 64 7.84 -2.67 -1.88
CA VAL A 64 8.26 -3.88 -2.60
C VAL A 64 7.49 -3.99 -3.92
N VAL A 65 6.19 -3.75 -3.93
CA VAL A 65 5.37 -3.73 -5.16
C VAL A 65 5.86 -2.65 -6.12
N ILE A 66 6.10 -1.42 -5.65
CA ILE A 66 6.63 -0.33 -6.48
C ILE A 66 7.99 -0.69 -7.09
N SER A 67 8.90 -1.26 -6.29
CA SER A 67 10.22 -1.69 -6.76
C SER A 67 10.11 -2.74 -7.88
N ASN A 68 9.15 -3.67 -7.75
CA ASN A 68 8.94 -4.73 -8.75
C ASN A 68 8.11 -4.29 -9.96
N LEU A 69 7.23 -3.30 -9.82
CA LEU A 69 6.58 -2.62 -10.95
C LEU A 69 7.61 -1.93 -11.85
N LYS A 70 8.62 -1.28 -11.25
CA LYS A 70 9.75 -0.68 -12.01
C LYS A 70 10.61 -1.73 -12.74
N LYS A 71 10.64 -2.96 -12.24
CA LYS A 71 11.30 -4.12 -12.86
C LYS A 71 10.39 -4.87 -13.84
N GLU A 72 9.16 -4.37 -14.06
CA GLU A 72 8.17 -4.94 -14.98
C GLU A 72 7.82 -6.40 -14.64
N LYS A 73 7.76 -6.74 -13.35
CA LYS A 73 7.37 -8.09 -12.90
C LYS A 73 5.85 -8.25 -12.92
N HIS A 74 5.34 -9.30 -13.58
CA HIS A 74 3.90 -9.56 -13.71
C HIS A 74 3.17 -9.71 -12.37
N TRP A 75 3.78 -10.40 -11.39
CA TRP A 75 3.19 -10.54 -10.06
C TRP A 75 3.02 -9.19 -9.34
N ALA A 76 3.89 -8.21 -9.62
CA ALA A 76 3.81 -6.88 -9.02
C ALA A 76 2.71 -6.03 -9.67
N TRP A 77 2.47 -6.24 -10.97
CA TRP A 77 1.30 -5.67 -11.64
C TRP A 77 0.00 -6.21 -11.02
N LEU A 78 -0.12 -7.54 -10.86
CA LEU A 78 -1.28 -8.14 -10.22
C LEU A 78 -1.46 -7.65 -8.78
N ALA A 79 -0.39 -7.63 -7.98
CA ALA A 79 -0.42 -7.09 -6.63
C ALA A 79 -0.86 -5.62 -6.59
N GLY A 80 -0.36 -4.80 -7.53
CA GLY A 80 -0.79 -3.41 -7.67
C GLY A 80 -2.29 -3.27 -7.96
N VAL A 81 -2.83 -4.09 -8.86
CA VAL A 81 -4.27 -4.11 -9.19
C VAL A 81 -5.09 -4.47 -7.95
N ILE A 82 -4.66 -5.50 -7.20
CA ILE A 82 -5.33 -5.92 -5.96
C ILE A 82 -5.30 -4.81 -4.92
N ILE A 83 -4.13 -4.18 -4.67
CA ILE A 83 -3.99 -3.08 -3.71
C ILE A 83 -4.91 -1.93 -4.10
N CYS A 84 -4.88 -1.50 -5.35
CA CYS A 84 -5.72 -0.40 -5.81
C CYS A 84 -7.23 -0.77 -5.79
N GLY A 85 -7.58 -2.04 -5.99
CA GLY A 85 -8.94 -2.55 -5.81
C GLY A 85 -9.40 -2.50 -4.35
N ILE A 86 -8.54 -2.87 -3.40
CA ILE A 86 -8.80 -2.75 -1.96
C ILE A 86 -8.94 -1.27 -1.55
N TYR A 87 -8.27 -0.35 -2.24
CA TYR A 87 -8.38 1.08 -1.96
C TYR A 87 -9.74 1.68 -2.36
N LEU A 88 -10.48 1.10 -3.31
CA LEU A 88 -11.78 1.61 -3.75
C LEU A 88 -12.84 1.67 -2.64
N PRO A 89 -13.09 0.60 -1.85
CA PRO A 89 -14.02 0.66 -0.72
C PRO A 89 -13.43 1.35 0.53
N SER A 90 -12.23 1.93 0.45
CA SER A 90 -11.52 2.52 1.57
C SER A 90 -11.49 4.05 1.52
N GLY A 91 -10.92 4.70 2.53
CA GLY A 91 -10.63 6.14 2.52
C GLY A 91 -9.65 6.58 1.42
N PHE A 92 -9.03 5.64 0.70
CA PHE A 92 -8.07 5.89 -0.38
C PHE A 92 -8.69 5.79 -1.79
N LEU A 93 -10.00 5.96 -1.94
CA LEU A 93 -10.72 5.81 -3.22
C LEU A 93 -10.03 6.53 -4.39
N VAL A 94 -9.61 7.78 -4.20
CA VAL A 94 -8.95 8.57 -5.26
C VAL A 94 -7.62 7.93 -5.67
N LEU A 95 -6.80 7.47 -4.72
CA LEU A 95 -5.54 6.79 -5.00
C LEU A 95 -5.77 5.44 -5.68
N GLY A 96 -6.81 4.71 -5.25
CA GLY A 96 -7.23 3.45 -5.87
C GLY A 96 -7.64 3.63 -7.32
N ALA A 97 -8.50 4.61 -7.61
CA ALA A 97 -8.97 4.90 -8.96
C ALA A 97 -7.83 5.34 -9.90
N VAL A 98 -6.96 6.25 -9.45
CA VAL A 98 -5.80 6.71 -10.22
C VAL A 98 -4.81 5.56 -10.47
N GLY A 99 -4.58 4.72 -9.46
CA GLY A 99 -3.70 3.56 -9.57
C GLY A 99 -4.22 2.51 -10.54
N LEU A 100 -5.53 2.18 -10.48
CA LEU A 100 -6.18 1.26 -11.41
C LEU A 100 -6.18 1.78 -12.84
N TRP A 101 -6.48 3.07 -13.05
CA TRP A 101 -6.41 3.66 -14.39
C TRP A 101 -5.01 3.45 -14.98
N GLY A 102 -3.96 3.76 -14.23
CA GLY A 102 -2.60 3.55 -14.72
C GLY A 102 -2.24 2.08 -14.93
N LEU A 103 -2.75 1.13 -14.14
CA LEU A 103 -2.41 -0.29 -14.26
C LEU A 103 -3.22 -1.05 -15.32
N LEU A 104 -4.45 -0.61 -15.59
CA LEU A 104 -5.37 -1.25 -16.54
C LEU A 104 -5.26 -0.66 -17.96
N ASP A 105 -4.46 0.37 -18.17
CA ASP A 105 -4.18 0.89 -19.51
C ASP A 105 -3.58 -0.21 -20.40
N ASP A 106 -4.10 -0.36 -21.62
CA ASP A 106 -3.71 -1.42 -22.55
C ASP A 106 -2.20 -1.43 -22.85
N LYS A 107 -1.55 -0.26 -22.88
CA LYS A 107 -0.11 -0.15 -23.10
C LYS A 107 0.67 -0.68 -21.91
N VAL A 108 0.19 -0.41 -20.70
CA VAL A 108 0.80 -0.90 -19.44
C VAL A 108 0.61 -2.40 -19.34
N ARG A 109 -0.63 -2.89 -19.54
CA ARG A 109 -0.96 -4.31 -19.46
C ARG A 109 -0.16 -5.16 -20.45
N SER A 110 -0.07 -4.74 -21.71
CA SER A 110 0.66 -5.49 -22.74
C SER A 110 2.16 -5.66 -22.41
N GLN A 111 2.78 -4.72 -21.69
CA GLN A 111 4.16 -4.90 -21.23
C GLN A 111 4.33 -6.02 -20.21
N PHE A 112 3.37 -6.17 -19.28
CA PHE A 112 3.42 -7.21 -18.26
C PHE A 112 2.97 -8.58 -18.76
N ASP A 113 2.08 -8.62 -19.77
CA ASP A 113 1.64 -9.86 -20.41
C ASP A 113 2.73 -10.43 -21.35
N ASN A 114 3.41 -9.59 -22.13
CA ASN A 114 4.49 -10.03 -23.02
C ASN A 114 5.73 -10.56 -22.28
N LYS A 115 6.01 -10.05 -21.08
CA LYS A 115 7.10 -10.57 -20.23
C LYS A 115 6.77 -11.88 -19.52
N LYS A 116 5.49 -12.27 -19.46
CA LYS A 116 5.07 -13.56 -18.91
C LYS A 116 5.46 -14.72 -19.83
N SER A 117 5.59 -14.48 -21.14
CA SER A 117 5.98 -15.52 -22.12
C SER A 117 7.48 -15.78 -22.21
N GLU A 118 8.32 -15.00 -21.52
CA GLU A 118 9.80 -15.16 -21.53
C GLU A 118 10.34 -15.95 -20.33
N VAL A 119 9.47 -16.40 -19.42
CA VAL A 119 9.80 -17.20 -18.23
C VAL A 119 9.08 -18.53 -18.29
#